data_AF-A0A353N8J2-F1
#
_entry.id   AF-A0A353N8J2-F1
#
_cell.length_a   1.000
_cell.length_b   1.000
_cell.length_c   1.000
_cell.angle_alpha   90.00
_cell.angle_beta   90.00
_cell.angle_gamma   90.00
#
_symmetry.space_group_name_H-M   'P 1'
#
loop_
_entity.id
_entity.type
_entity.pdbx_description
1 polymer ?
#
loop_
_entity_poly.entity_id
_entity_poly.type
_entity_poly.pdbx_seq_one_letter_code
_entity_poly.pdbx_strand_id
1 'polypeptide(L)'
;VDLNGDGLVDIVERRENLVDGTTYQVSNVYLNNGNGWTQQPANSPWQIPAAIVCWEYDQPWQDIGQVFDKGVRFVDLNGDGLVDILQSYRWAFSGGHGYNTYSYAYLNNGNGWTEVNFHNWVDPISPGRAFFTYYFDDGSYTRFSLDQGVRFADVNGDGLVDMVQNMTRSYAGGTEEWKYCWINT
;
A
#
# COMPACT_ATOMS: atom_id res chain seq x y z
N VAL A 1 -12.24 -3.41 6.75
CA VAL A 1 -11.29 -4.54 6.87
C VAL A 1 -11.59 -5.21 8.20
N ASP A 2 -11.56 -6.54 8.32
CA ASP A 2 -11.73 -7.20 9.61
C ASP A 2 -10.35 -7.40 10.23
N LEU A 3 -9.96 -6.54 11.18
CA LEU A 3 -8.61 -6.52 11.73
C LEU A 3 -8.42 -7.56 12.83
N ASN A 4 -9.45 -7.81 13.62
CA ASN A 4 -9.40 -8.68 14.80
C ASN A 4 -9.95 -10.09 14.53
N GLY A 5 -10.40 -10.38 13.31
CA GLY A 5 -10.87 -11.69 12.89
C GLY A 5 -12.22 -12.07 13.49
N ASP A 6 -13.06 -11.09 13.87
CA ASP A 6 -14.35 -11.34 14.50
C ASP A 6 -15.51 -11.47 13.50
N GLY A 7 -15.22 -11.34 12.20
CA GLY A 7 -16.19 -11.40 11.11
C GLY A 7 -16.92 -10.08 10.86
N LEU A 8 -16.59 -9.01 11.59
CA LEU A 8 -17.18 -7.68 11.42
C LEU A 8 -16.22 -6.73 10.70
N VAL A 9 -16.79 -5.81 9.91
CA VAL A 9 -15.98 -4.84 9.17
C VAL A 9 -15.58 -3.68 10.07
N ASP A 10 -14.27 -3.51 10.25
CA ASP A 10 -13.64 -2.36 10.91
C ASP A 10 -13.29 -1.22 9.95
N ILE A 11 -13.04 -0.06 10.54
CA ILE A 11 -12.62 1.17 9.87
C ILE A 11 -11.20 1.53 10.27
N VAL A 12 -10.38 1.87 9.28
CA VAL A 12 -9.01 2.34 9.49
C VAL A 12 -8.77 3.62 8.72
N GLU A 13 -8.00 4.51 9.33
CA GLU A 13 -7.43 5.68 8.71
C GLU A 13 -5.97 5.75 9.12
N ARG A 14 -5.07 5.58 8.16
CA ARG A 14 -3.65 5.75 8.38
C ARG A 14 -3.08 6.57 7.24
N ARG A 15 -2.69 7.81 7.52
CA ARG A 15 -2.08 8.70 6.53
C ARG A 15 -0.89 9.47 7.06
N GLU A 16 -0.02 9.85 6.13
CA GLU A 16 1.03 10.84 6.30
C GLU A 16 0.54 12.18 5.76
N ASN A 17 0.88 13.29 6.41
CA ASN A 17 0.76 14.63 5.84
C ASN A 17 2.16 15.25 5.76
N LEU A 18 2.68 15.45 4.57
CA LEU A 18 3.91 16.19 4.32
C LEU A 18 3.55 17.67 4.14
N VAL A 19 4.05 18.51 5.04
CA VAL A 19 3.87 19.97 5.00
C VAL A 19 5.23 20.62 5.20
N ASP A 20 5.70 21.36 4.19
CA ASP A 20 7.00 22.05 4.22
C ASP A 20 8.17 21.15 4.67
N GLY A 21 8.22 19.91 4.16
CA GLY A 21 9.24 18.92 4.50
C GLY A 21 9.07 18.24 5.87
N THR A 22 8.05 18.61 6.65
CA THR A 22 7.70 17.96 7.92
C THR A 22 6.61 16.93 7.70
N THR A 23 6.79 15.71 8.23
CA THR A 23 5.78 14.64 8.15
C THR A 23 4.97 14.56 9.44
N TYR A 24 3.65 14.71 9.32
CA TYR A 24 2.68 14.44 10.37
C TYR A 24 1.97 13.12 10.11
N GLN A 25 1.58 12.43 11.17
CA GLN A 25 0.96 11.10 11.08
C GLN A 25 -0.47 11.17 11.62
N VAL A 26 -1.41 10.60 10.88
CA VAL A 26 -2.77 10.31 11.35
C VAL A 26 -2.92 8.80 11.41
N SER A 27 -3.42 8.30 12.55
CA SER A 27 -3.66 6.89 12.80
C SER A 27 -4.91 6.74 13.66
N ASN A 28 -6.01 6.34 13.03
CA ASN A 28 -7.26 6.04 13.71
C ASN A 28 -7.72 4.63 13.30
N VAL A 29 -8.16 3.86 14.29
CA VAL A 29 -8.73 2.53 14.10
C VAL A 29 -10.03 2.49 14.89
N TYR A 30 -11.08 1.98 14.27
CA TYR A 30 -12.37 1.80 14.92
C TYR A 30 -12.82 0.37 14.71
N LEU A 31 -12.88 -0.40 15.79
CA LEU A 31 -13.33 -1.79 15.76
C LEU A 31 -14.85 -1.85 15.83
N ASN A 32 -15.45 -2.68 14.99
CA ASN A 32 -16.87 -2.94 15.01
C ASN A 32 -17.21 -3.88 16.18
N ASN A 33 -18.25 -3.56 16.94
CA ASN A 33 -18.68 -4.35 18.10
C ASN A 33 -20.10 -4.90 17.96
N GLY A 34 -20.65 -4.90 16.74
CA GLY A 34 -22.02 -5.30 16.43
C GLY A 34 -23.08 -4.23 16.71
N ASN A 35 -22.73 -3.14 17.40
CA ASN A 35 -23.62 -1.99 17.68
C ASN A 35 -23.07 -0.67 17.13
N GLY A 36 -22.03 -0.74 16.29
CA GLY A 36 -21.31 0.41 15.75
C GLY A 36 -19.80 0.22 15.91
N TRP A 37 -19.06 1.32 15.89
CA TRP A 37 -17.60 1.30 15.95
C TRP A 37 -17.05 1.97 17.20
N THR A 38 -16.08 1.33 17.85
CA THR A 38 -15.35 1.86 19.01
C THR A 38 -13.94 2.27 18.59
N GLN A 39 -13.62 3.56 18.74
CA GLN A 39 -12.28 4.06 18.47
C GLN A 39 -11.26 3.40 19.42
N GLN A 40 -10.18 2.91 18.83
CA GLN A 40 -9.08 2.31 19.56
C GLN A 40 -8.11 3.38 20.07
N PRO A 41 -7.52 3.20 21.26
CA PRO A 41 -6.50 4.10 21.77
C PRO A 41 -5.23 4.04 20.90
N ALA A 42 -4.42 5.09 20.95
CA ALA A 42 -3.21 5.23 20.13
C ALA A 42 -2.15 4.13 20.38
N ASN A 43 -2.20 3.43 21.52
CA ASN A 43 -1.33 2.30 21.85
C ASN A 43 -1.98 0.93 21.61
N SER A 44 -3.12 0.88 20.92
CA SER A 44 -3.78 -0.37 20.57
C SER A 44 -2.87 -1.23 19.67
N PRO A 45 -2.85 -2.56 19.84
CA PRO A 45 -2.10 -3.45 18.93
C PRO A 45 -2.62 -3.42 17.49
N TRP A 46 -3.86 -2.95 17.30
CA TRP A 46 -4.53 -2.88 16.00
C TRP A 46 -4.15 -1.65 15.17
N GLN A 47 -3.29 -0.76 15.69
CA GLN A 47 -2.82 0.39 14.92
C GLN A 47 -2.08 -0.07 13.66
N ILE A 48 -2.40 0.55 12.53
CA ILE A 48 -1.86 0.17 11.23
C ILE A 48 -0.39 0.64 11.13
N PRO A 49 0.59 -0.26 10.90
CA PRO A 49 2.01 0.08 10.95
C PRO A 49 2.45 0.96 9.76
N ALA A 50 1.74 0.91 8.65
CA ALA A 50 2.10 1.56 7.40
C ALA A 50 1.05 2.57 6.93
N ALA A 51 1.49 3.76 6.49
CA ALA A 51 0.60 4.76 5.89
C ALA A 51 -0.08 4.20 4.64
N ILE A 52 -1.41 4.32 4.57
CA ILE A 52 -2.22 3.90 3.41
C ILE A 52 -2.10 4.96 2.31
N VAL A 53 -2.14 6.23 2.71
CA VAL A 53 -1.95 7.36 1.81
C VAL A 53 -1.00 8.40 2.40
N CYS A 54 -0.44 9.23 1.52
CA CYS A 54 0.23 10.46 1.90
C CYS A 54 -0.52 11.65 1.30
N TRP A 55 -0.76 12.66 2.12
CA TRP A 55 -1.17 13.99 1.71
C TRP A 55 0.05 14.88 1.66
N GLU A 56 0.30 15.55 0.55
CA GLU A 56 1.43 16.47 0.42
C GLU A 56 0.92 17.88 0.12
N TYR A 57 1.38 18.82 0.94
CA TYR A 57 1.21 20.26 0.75
C TYR A 57 2.59 20.83 0.48
N ASP A 58 2.97 20.87 -0.79
CA ASP A 58 4.33 21.25 -1.11
C ASP A 58 4.48 22.77 -1.23
N GLN A 59 3.44 23.53 -1.57
CA GLN A 59 3.56 24.98 -1.75
C GLN A 59 2.28 25.75 -1.37
N PRO A 60 2.42 26.98 -0.82
CA PRO A 60 1.31 27.83 -0.38
C PRO A 60 0.36 28.34 -1.47
N TRP A 61 0.67 28.06 -2.76
CA TRP A 61 -0.11 28.51 -3.91
C TRP A 61 -0.90 27.40 -4.61
N GLN A 62 -0.81 26.16 -4.12
CA GLN A 62 -1.63 25.05 -4.62
C GLN A 62 -2.83 24.85 -3.71
N ASP A 63 -4.02 25.18 -4.21
CA ASP A 63 -5.30 24.97 -3.50
C ASP A 63 -5.71 23.49 -3.40
N ILE A 64 -4.98 22.59 -4.06
CA ILE A 64 -5.24 21.15 -4.03
C ILE A 64 -4.07 20.41 -3.38
N GLY A 65 -4.24 20.02 -2.12
CA GLY A 65 -3.37 19.02 -1.50
C GLY A 65 -3.44 17.73 -2.32
N GLN A 66 -2.28 17.15 -2.63
CA GLN A 66 -2.24 15.93 -3.42
C GLN A 66 -2.26 14.70 -2.53
N VAL A 67 -2.94 13.65 -3.00
CA VAL A 67 -3.07 12.39 -2.27
C VAL A 67 -2.39 11.28 -3.07
N PHE A 68 -1.49 10.57 -2.42
CA PHE A 68 -0.78 9.44 -3.02
C PHE A 68 -1.11 8.15 -2.28
N ASP A 69 -1.51 7.12 -3.02
CA ASP A 69 -1.59 5.76 -2.50
C ASP A 69 -0.17 5.25 -2.22
N LYS A 70 0.09 4.87 -0.96
CA LYS A 70 1.37 4.31 -0.49
C LYS A 70 1.44 2.81 -0.71
N GLY A 71 0.55 2.24 -1.51
CA GLY A 71 0.53 0.86 -1.91
C GLY A 71 0.18 -0.11 -0.81
N VAL A 72 -0.64 0.29 0.16
CA VAL A 72 -1.11 -0.64 1.21
C VAL A 72 -2.21 -1.56 0.65
N ARG A 73 -2.12 -2.84 0.98
CA ARG A 73 -3.07 -3.89 0.63
C ARG A 73 -3.35 -4.74 1.86
N PHE A 74 -4.63 -4.96 2.11
CA PHE A 74 -5.14 -5.83 3.17
C PHE A 74 -5.50 -7.17 2.55
N VAL A 75 -4.80 -8.22 2.92
CA VAL A 75 -4.93 -9.53 2.29
C VAL A 75 -4.41 -10.60 3.24
N ASP A 76 -5.06 -11.76 3.32
CA ASP A 76 -4.57 -12.91 4.08
C ASP A 76 -3.46 -13.60 3.27
N LEU A 77 -2.19 -13.35 3.64
CA LEU A 77 -1.02 -13.81 2.89
C LEU A 77 -0.65 -15.25 3.19
N ASN A 78 -0.90 -15.69 4.43
CA ASN A 78 -0.46 -16.97 4.93
C ASN A 78 -1.59 -18.00 5.04
N GLY A 79 -2.84 -17.61 4.72
CA GLY A 79 -4.02 -18.47 4.73
C GLY A 79 -4.52 -18.81 6.13
N ASP A 80 -4.20 -18.01 7.15
CA ASP A 80 -4.61 -18.27 8.54
C ASP A 80 -6.00 -17.73 8.89
N GLY A 81 -6.64 -17.04 7.94
CA GLY A 81 -7.97 -16.44 8.09
C GLY A 81 -7.95 -15.06 8.73
N LEU A 82 -6.79 -14.51 9.07
CA LEU A 82 -6.61 -13.14 9.51
C LEU A 82 -6.09 -12.27 8.36
N VAL A 83 -6.46 -10.99 8.39
CA VAL A 83 -5.98 -10.06 7.38
C VAL A 83 -4.55 -9.62 7.67
N ASP A 84 -3.65 -9.75 6.71
CA ASP A 84 -2.30 -9.19 6.75
C ASP A 84 -2.21 -7.87 6.00
N ILE A 85 -1.03 -7.23 6.07
CA ILE A 85 -0.74 -5.99 5.35
C ILE A 85 0.48 -6.17 4.46
N LEU A 86 0.32 -5.89 3.18
CA LEU A 86 1.43 -5.58 2.28
C LEU A 86 1.48 -4.08 2.00
N GLN A 87 2.67 -3.53 1.91
CA GLN A 87 2.91 -2.20 1.36
C GLN A 87 3.94 -2.31 0.25
N SER A 88 3.66 -1.76 -0.93
CA SER A 88 4.69 -1.59 -1.96
C SER A 88 4.45 -0.37 -2.85
N TYR A 89 5.35 0.61 -2.76
CA TYR A 89 5.32 1.80 -3.61
C TYR A 89 6.71 2.26 -4.02
N ARG A 90 6.78 2.88 -5.20
CA ARG A 90 7.97 3.52 -5.73
C ARG A 90 7.85 5.03 -5.61
N TRP A 91 8.92 5.69 -5.19
CA TRP A 91 9.10 7.13 -5.26
C TRP A 91 10.09 7.45 -6.37
N ALA A 92 9.61 8.00 -7.49
CA ALA A 92 10.40 8.28 -8.69
C ALA A 92 10.52 9.79 -8.92
N PHE A 93 11.74 10.22 -9.25
CA PHE A 93 12.07 11.60 -9.55
C PHE A 93 12.33 11.75 -11.07
N SER A 94 11.85 12.84 -11.67
CA SER A 94 12.24 13.20 -13.04
C SER A 94 13.73 13.59 -13.13
N GLY A 95 14.23 13.77 -14.35
CA GLY A 95 15.59 14.27 -14.58
C GLY A 95 16.73 13.27 -14.32
N GLY A 96 16.43 11.98 -14.12
CA GLY A 96 17.45 10.94 -13.94
C GLY A 96 17.94 10.75 -12.50
N HIS A 97 17.26 11.34 -11.52
CA HIS A 97 17.58 11.23 -10.09
C HIS A 97 17.27 9.85 -9.46
N GLY A 98 16.85 8.87 -10.27
CA GLY A 98 16.58 7.51 -9.82
C GLY A 98 15.23 7.34 -9.13
N TYR A 99 15.08 6.22 -8.42
CA TYR A 99 13.87 5.88 -7.69
C TYR A 99 14.19 5.14 -6.40
N ASN A 100 13.36 5.35 -5.38
CA ASN A 100 13.34 4.54 -4.17
C ASN A 100 12.14 3.59 -4.23
N THR A 101 12.31 2.35 -3.78
CA THR A 101 11.19 1.39 -3.64
C THR A 101 11.06 1.05 -2.18
N TYR A 102 9.83 1.14 -1.67
CA TYR A 102 9.47 0.85 -0.29
C TYR A 102 8.56 -0.36 -0.32
N SER A 103 8.96 -1.43 0.37
CA SER A 103 8.23 -2.69 0.39
C SER A 103 8.26 -3.29 1.80
N TYR A 104 7.08 -3.55 2.36
CA TYR A 104 6.92 -4.05 3.72
C TYR A 104 5.79 -5.08 3.77
N ALA A 105 5.92 -6.07 4.64
CA ALA A 105 4.90 -7.06 4.92
C ALA A 105 4.71 -7.19 6.43
N TYR A 106 3.46 -7.22 6.88
CA TYR A 106 3.11 -7.35 8.28
C TYR A 106 2.04 -8.42 8.45
N LEU A 107 2.38 -9.50 9.15
CA LEU A 107 1.44 -10.56 9.49
C LEU A 107 0.60 -10.18 10.70
N ASN A 108 -0.69 -10.45 10.64
CA ASN A 108 -1.58 -10.38 11.79
C ASN A 108 -1.48 -11.68 12.58
N ASN A 109 -1.09 -11.58 13.85
CA ASN A 109 -0.94 -12.75 14.72
C ASN A 109 -2.08 -12.88 15.75
N GLY A 110 -3.20 -12.21 15.50
CA GLY A 110 -4.36 -12.12 16.40
C GLY A 110 -4.14 -11.21 17.62
N ASN A 111 -2.93 -10.67 17.81
CA ASN A 111 -2.59 -9.73 18.88
C ASN A 111 -1.85 -8.49 18.36
N GLY A 112 -1.95 -8.21 17.06
CA GLY A 112 -1.26 -7.13 16.37
C GLY A 112 -0.40 -7.63 15.21
N TRP A 113 0.59 -6.80 14.85
CA TRP A 113 1.34 -6.96 13.61
C TRP A 113 2.78 -7.44 13.85
N THR A 114 3.21 -8.43 13.08
CA THR A 114 4.61 -8.88 13.02
C THR A 114 5.18 -8.51 11.65
N GLU A 115 6.16 -7.61 11.61
CA GLU A 115 6.87 -7.32 10.36
C GLU A 115 7.68 -8.54 9.92
N VAL A 116 7.52 -8.93 8.66
CA VAL A 116 8.22 -10.04 8.02
C VAL A 116 8.90 -9.57 6.74
N ASN A 117 9.83 -10.38 6.22
CA ASN A 117 10.48 -10.04 4.96
C ASN A 117 9.47 -10.11 3.81
N PHE A 118 9.19 -8.95 3.19
CA PHE A 118 8.33 -8.81 2.01
C PHE A 118 8.71 -9.77 0.89
N HIS A 119 10.01 -9.95 0.64
CA HIS A 119 10.48 -10.82 -0.44
C HIS A 119 10.12 -12.28 -0.25
N ASN A 120 9.81 -12.74 0.97
CA ASN A 120 9.34 -14.12 1.16
C ASN A 120 7.97 -14.38 0.51
N TRP A 121 7.20 -13.34 0.18
CA TRP A 121 5.81 -13.44 -0.27
C TRP A 121 5.59 -12.89 -1.69
N VAL A 122 6.47 -11.99 -2.14
CA VAL A 122 6.25 -11.19 -3.36
C VAL A 122 7.56 -10.85 -4.09
N ASP A 123 8.62 -11.65 -3.87
CA ASP A 123 9.92 -11.54 -4.57
C ASP A 123 9.87 -11.37 -6.10
N PRO A 124 8.94 -11.97 -6.83
CA PRO A 124 9.06 -11.97 -8.29
C PRO A 124 8.58 -10.66 -8.94
N ILE A 125 8.22 -9.66 -8.13
CA ILE A 125 8.30 -8.24 -8.45
C ILE A 125 9.79 -7.89 -8.58
N SER A 126 10.37 -8.15 -9.76
CA SER A 126 11.77 -7.80 -10.12
C SER A 126 12.20 -6.48 -9.47
N PRO A 127 13.44 -6.37 -8.93
CA PRO A 127 13.91 -5.15 -8.28
C PRO A 127 13.57 -3.92 -9.12
N GLY A 128 12.69 -3.08 -8.59
CA GLY A 128 12.12 -1.93 -9.31
C GLY A 128 10.69 -2.10 -9.84
N ARG A 129 9.88 -3.01 -9.29
CA ARG A 129 8.42 -3.01 -9.46
C ARG A 129 7.77 -2.74 -8.09
N ALA A 130 6.58 -2.14 -8.10
CA ALA A 130 5.82 -1.79 -6.90
C ALA A 130 4.32 -1.83 -7.23
N PHE A 131 3.43 -1.81 -6.24
CA PHE A 131 1.99 -1.75 -6.52
C PHE A 131 1.59 -0.38 -7.06
N PHE A 132 2.24 0.67 -6.57
CA PHE A 132 2.11 2.02 -7.09
C PHE A 132 3.45 2.66 -7.39
N THR A 133 3.47 3.59 -8.34
CA THR A 133 4.57 4.51 -8.52
C THR A 133 4.08 5.93 -8.32
N TYR A 134 4.66 6.61 -7.34
CA TYR A 134 4.61 8.05 -7.22
C TYR A 134 5.67 8.66 -8.11
N TYR A 135 5.25 9.59 -8.98
CA TYR A 135 6.13 10.34 -9.86
C TYR A 135 6.11 11.81 -9.46
N PHE A 136 7.30 12.38 -9.32
CA PHE A 136 7.52 13.81 -9.11
C PHE A 136 8.40 14.37 -10.23
N ASP A 137 7.92 15.42 -10.90
CA ASP A 137 8.71 16.19 -11.84
C ASP A 137 9.07 17.57 -11.30
N ASP A 138 10.37 17.79 -11.04
CA ASP A 138 10.86 19.06 -10.50
C ASP A 138 10.66 20.24 -11.47
N GLY A 139 10.80 19.98 -12.77
CA GLY A 139 10.76 21.01 -13.81
C GLY A 139 9.34 21.41 -14.21
N SER A 140 8.38 20.48 -14.11
CA SER A 140 6.97 20.75 -14.44
C SER A 140 6.05 20.87 -13.22
N TYR A 141 6.59 20.63 -12.01
CA TYR A 141 5.84 20.52 -10.76
C TYR A 141 4.65 19.56 -10.83
N THR A 142 4.67 18.61 -11.77
CA THR A 142 3.65 17.57 -11.88
C THR A 142 3.93 16.44 -10.91
N ARG A 143 2.87 15.96 -10.29
CA ARG A 143 2.91 14.92 -9.25
C ARG A 143 1.68 14.07 -9.40
N PHE A 144 1.86 12.75 -9.42
CA PHE A 144 0.75 11.81 -9.56
C PHE A 144 1.16 10.42 -9.09
N SER A 145 0.17 9.62 -8.68
CA SER A 145 0.34 8.21 -8.37
C SER A 145 -0.23 7.36 -9.50
N LEU A 146 0.49 6.30 -9.87
CA LEU A 146 0.12 5.34 -10.90
C LEU A 146 -0.07 3.95 -10.28
N ASP A 147 -1.28 3.40 -10.34
CA ASP A 147 -1.53 1.98 -10.12
C ASP A 147 -0.77 1.16 -11.16
N GLN A 148 0.08 0.23 -10.71
CA GLN A 148 0.89 -0.62 -11.58
C GLN A 148 0.16 -1.91 -12.00
N GLY A 149 -1.16 -1.97 -11.83
CA GLY A 149 -2.01 -3.06 -12.30
C GLY A 149 -1.88 -4.34 -11.48
N VAL A 150 -1.47 -4.25 -10.21
CA VAL A 150 -1.30 -5.39 -9.32
C VAL A 150 -2.60 -5.70 -8.58
N ARG A 151 -3.02 -6.97 -8.62
CA ARG A 151 -4.25 -7.49 -8.00
C ARG A 151 -3.92 -8.75 -7.21
N PHE A 152 -4.78 -9.04 -6.23
CA PHE A 152 -4.66 -10.18 -5.33
C PHE A 152 -5.93 -11.02 -5.46
N ALA A 153 -5.77 -12.32 -5.73
CA ALA A 153 -6.86 -13.27 -5.87
C ALA A 153 -6.27 -14.69 -5.83
N ASP A 154 -7.00 -15.64 -5.27
CA ASP A 154 -6.72 -17.06 -5.48
C ASP A 154 -7.06 -17.43 -6.93
N VAL A 155 -6.05 -17.61 -7.79
CA VAL A 155 -6.26 -17.90 -9.22
C VAL A 155 -6.03 -19.37 -9.56
N ASN A 156 -5.43 -20.15 -8.65
CA ASN A 156 -5.16 -21.57 -8.84
C ASN A 156 -6.15 -22.49 -8.08
N GLY A 157 -6.94 -21.93 -7.16
CA GLY A 157 -7.95 -22.61 -6.34
C GLY A 157 -7.40 -23.33 -5.11
N ASP A 158 -6.23 -22.96 -4.59
CA ASP A 158 -5.61 -23.61 -3.42
C ASP A 158 -6.00 -22.99 -2.07
N GLY A 159 -6.74 -21.87 -2.11
CA GLY A 159 -7.18 -21.14 -0.91
C GLY A 159 -6.18 -20.14 -0.37
N LEU A 160 -4.99 -20.02 -0.97
CA LEU A 160 -4.04 -18.94 -0.70
C LEU A 160 -4.22 -17.82 -1.72
N VAL A 161 -3.89 -16.60 -1.30
CA VAL A 161 -3.96 -15.47 -2.22
C VAL A 161 -2.75 -15.46 -3.16
N ASP A 162 -3.01 -15.38 -4.46
CA ASP A 162 -1.98 -15.14 -5.47
C ASP A 162 -1.89 -13.67 -5.83
N MET A 163 -0.82 -13.33 -6.55
CA MET A 163 -0.62 -11.99 -7.11
C MET A 163 -0.64 -12.01 -8.63
N VAL A 164 -1.36 -11.08 -9.23
CA VAL A 164 -1.46 -10.90 -10.68
C VAL A 164 -1.11 -9.47 -11.04
N GLN A 165 -0.28 -9.28 -12.07
CA GLN A 165 -0.02 -7.97 -12.65
C GLN A 165 -0.43 -7.94 -14.12
N ASN A 166 -1.22 -6.93 -14.49
CA ASN A 166 -1.45 -6.56 -15.87
C ASN A 166 -1.32 -5.05 -16.05
N MET A 167 -0.33 -4.60 -16.82
CA MET A 167 -0.10 -3.18 -17.06
C MET A 167 0.41 -2.97 -18.48
N THR A 168 -0.11 -1.93 -19.13
CA THR A 168 0.40 -1.41 -20.41
C THR A 168 0.89 0.01 -20.20
N ARG A 169 2.12 0.30 -20.62
CA ARG A 169 2.69 1.64 -20.60
C ARG A 169 3.01 2.09 -22.02
N SER A 170 2.38 3.17 -22.45
CA SER A 170 2.67 3.82 -23.73
C SER A 170 3.60 5.01 -23.52
N TYR A 171 4.54 5.19 -24.43
CA TYR A 171 5.44 6.34 -24.50
C TYR A 171 5.72 6.70 -25.96
N ALA A 172 6.37 7.85 -26.21
CA ALA A 172 6.57 8.39 -27.56
C ALA A 172 7.30 7.45 -28.54
N GLY A 173 7.98 6.41 -28.04
CA GLY A 173 8.72 5.42 -28.82
C GLY A 173 8.09 4.02 -28.88
N GLY A 174 6.94 3.77 -28.25
CA GLY A 174 6.30 2.45 -28.26
C GLY A 174 5.40 2.14 -27.07
N THR A 175 5.06 0.87 -26.93
CA THR A 175 4.24 0.33 -25.84
C THR A 175 4.95 -0.84 -25.18
N GLU A 176 5.00 -0.83 -23.86
CA GLU A 176 5.45 -1.96 -23.03
C GLU A 176 4.25 -2.61 -22.35
N GLU A 177 4.22 -3.94 -22.36
CA GLU A 177 3.21 -4.73 -21.66
C GLU A 177 3.87 -5.63 -20.61
N TRP A 178 3.22 -5.73 -19.45
CA TRP A 178 3.60 -6.61 -18.36
C TRP A 178 2.41 -7.47 -17.97
N LYS A 179 2.59 -8.79 -18.04
CA LYS A 179 1.58 -9.80 -17.69
C LYS A 179 2.25 -10.87 -16.86
N TYR A 180 2.03 -10.81 -15.56
CA TYR A 180 2.65 -11.73 -14.61
C TYR A 180 1.59 -12.30 -13.68
N CYS A 181 1.82 -13.53 -13.25
CA CYS A 181 1.07 -14.21 -12.20
C CYS A 181 2.09 -14.93 -11.32
N TRP A 182 1.95 -14.75 -10.02
CA TRP A 182 2.82 -15.31 -9.01
C TRP A 182 1.95 -16.08 -8.04
N ILE A 183 2.24 -17.36 -7.99
CA ILE A 183 1.49 -18.32 -7.19
C ILE A 183 2.10 -18.35 -5.80
N ASN A 184 1.25 -18.17 -4.79
CA ASN A 184 1.60 -18.41 -3.40
C ASN A 184 1.43 -19.91 -3.12
N THR A 185 2.41 -20.56 -2.49
CA THR A 185 2.44 -22.03 -2.31
C THR A 185 2.90 -22.44 -0.94
#